data_AF-A0A1C5T0Y4-F1
#
_entry.id   AF-A0A1C5T0Y4-F1
#
_cell.length_a   1.000
_cell.length_b   1.000
_cell.length_c   1.000
_cell.angle_alpha   90.00
_cell.angle_beta   90.00
_cell.angle_gamma   90.00
#
_symmetry.space_group_name_H-M   'P 1'
#
loop_
_entity.id
_entity.type
_entity.pdbx_description
1 polymer ?
#
loop_
_entity_poly.entity_id
_entity_poly.type
_entity_poly.pdbx_seq_one_letter_code
_entity_poly.pdbx_strand_id
1 'polypeptide(L)'
;MTKKIILVLVEGQTDQDTLAVVFTRLVQNQDVEFEVIRTDLTAQDKMTAKYIEAAIREEIDKYFRKNPYLIQEDILKVIQLIDTDGAFIPHSMVQQSKDRVTSYHDDYIDAKDKDRLIRRNISKRNIVYQLYHQNELSGFPYEIYYFSRNLEHVMHNANQELSPEQKEDLALEAALRYHENPEAFLQFINDETFSVQGDYQKTWEFIMENGNSLKRYTNLAVFFYRLGIGIK
;
A
#
# COMPACT_ATOMS: atom_id res chain seq x y z
N MET A 1 26.96 15.56 1.98
CA MET A 1 25.75 15.20 2.74
C MET A 1 25.43 13.77 2.37
N THR A 2 25.39 12.86 3.33
CA THR A 2 24.89 11.50 3.11
C THR A 2 23.41 11.63 2.75
N LYS A 3 22.99 11.02 1.64
CA LYS A 3 21.56 10.95 1.32
C LYS A 3 20.89 10.11 2.40
N LYS A 4 19.73 10.58 2.88
CA LYS A 4 18.92 9.81 3.83
C LYS A 4 17.99 8.86 3.06
N ILE A 5 17.63 7.76 3.71
CA ILE A 5 16.86 6.66 3.13
C ILE A 5 15.37 6.81 3.45
N ILE A 6 14.52 6.70 2.44
CA ILE A 6 13.10 6.41 2.61
C ILE A 6 12.93 4.89 2.48
N LEU A 7 12.61 4.23 3.59
CA LEU A 7 12.36 2.79 3.60
C LEU A 7 10.90 2.52 3.27
N VAL A 8 10.64 1.87 2.15
CA VAL A 8 9.32 1.52 1.63
C VAL A 8 9.02 0.07 1.98
N LEU A 9 8.03 -0.13 2.83
CA LEU A 9 7.52 -1.45 3.19
C LEU A 9 6.37 -1.80 2.25
N VAL A 10 6.52 -2.90 1.51
CA VAL A 10 5.49 -3.40 0.57
C VAL A 10 5.13 -4.85 0.87
N GLU A 11 3.92 -5.24 0.50
CA GLU A 11 3.40 -6.59 0.78
C GLU A 11 3.99 -7.63 -0.17
N GLY A 12 4.05 -7.33 -1.48
CA GLY A 12 4.45 -8.25 -2.53
C GLY A 12 5.73 -7.86 -3.27
N GLN A 13 6.32 -8.84 -3.96
CA GLN A 13 7.46 -8.61 -4.85
C GLN A 13 7.06 -7.76 -6.07
N THR A 14 5.84 -7.96 -6.59
CA THR A 14 5.34 -7.21 -7.76
C THR A 14 5.18 -5.72 -7.47
N ASP A 15 4.86 -5.35 -6.23
CA ASP A 15 4.86 -3.96 -5.77
C ASP A 15 6.25 -3.34 -5.86
N GLN A 16 7.26 -4.04 -5.33
CA GLN A 16 8.65 -3.60 -5.40
C GLN A 16 9.10 -3.46 -6.85
N ASP A 17 8.89 -4.49 -7.66
CA ASP A 17 9.36 -4.54 -9.04
C ASP A 17 8.76 -3.40 -9.87
N THR A 18 7.48 -3.07 -9.63
CA THR A 18 6.79 -1.96 -10.29
C THR A 18 7.27 -0.59 -9.81
N LEU A 19 7.43 -0.40 -8.50
CA LEU A 19 7.57 0.92 -7.90
C LEU A 19 9.02 1.34 -7.63
N ALA A 20 9.94 0.41 -7.39
CA ALA A 20 11.29 0.73 -6.94
C ALA A 20 12.07 1.59 -7.94
N VAL A 21 11.96 1.26 -9.23
CA VAL A 21 12.65 1.97 -10.29
C VAL A 21 12.12 3.41 -10.42
N VAL A 22 10.81 3.57 -10.46
CA VAL A 22 10.21 4.91 -10.65
C VAL A 22 10.35 5.79 -9.42
N PHE A 23 10.26 5.23 -8.20
CA PHE A 23 10.50 5.99 -6.97
C PHE A 23 11.94 6.50 -6.92
N THR A 24 12.92 5.64 -7.22
CA THR A 24 14.34 6.04 -7.26
C THR A 24 14.60 7.13 -8.31
N ARG A 25 13.88 7.10 -9.45
CA ARG A 25 13.99 8.13 -10.50
C ARG A 25 13.38 9.47 -10.09
N LEU A 26 12.25 9.45 -9.38
CA LEU A 26 11.50 10.64 -8.98
C LEU A 26 12.06 11.29 -7.72
N VAL A 27 12.45 10.50 -6.72
CA VAL A 27 12.92 10.98 -5.41
C VAL A 27 14.45 11.14 -5.41
N GLN A 28 14.96 12.05 -6.24
CA GLN A 28 16.40 12.13 -6.52
C GLN A 28 17.27 12.62 -5.33
N ASN A 29 16.66 13.35 -4.39
CA ASN A 29 17.36 13.98 -3.26
C ASN A 29 17.57 13.00 -2.08
N GLN A 30 16.97 11.81 -2.13
CA GLN A 30 17.00 10.78 -1.09
C GLN A 30 17.32 9.45 -1.76
N ASP A 31 17.75 8.49 -0.96
CA ASP A 31 17.78 7.10 -1.41
C ASP A 31 16.43 6.46 -1.06
N VAL A 32 15.90 5.62 -1.94
CA VAL A 32 14.64 4.91 -1.70
C VAL A 32 14.94 3.42 -1.72
N GLU A 33 14.67 2.76 -0.60
CA GLU A 33 14.96 1.34 -0.39
C GLU A 33 13.66 0.61 -0.12
N PHE A 34 13.48 -0.55 -0.73
CA PHE A 34 12.26 -1.36 -0.58
C PHE A 34 12.53 -2.60 0.25
N GLU A 35 11.66 -2.91 1.20
CA GLU A 35 11.66 -4.15 1.96
C GLU A 35 10.31 -4.85 1.77
N VAL A 36 10.35 -6.05 1.18
CA VAL A 36 9.17 -6.87 0.91
C VAL A 36 8.86 -7.70 2.15
N ILE A 37 7.73 -7.41 2.78
CA ILE A 37 7.27 -8.07 4.01
C ILE A 37 6.76 -9.50 3.72
N ARG A 38 6.33 -9.79 2.48
CA ARG A 38 5.81 -11.10 2.01
C ARG A 38 4.51 -11.54 2.69
N THR A 39 3.90 -10.67 3.48
CA THR A 39 2.59 -10.89 4.13
C THR A 39 1.95 -9.55 4.44
N ASP A 40 0.63 -9.48 4.26
CA ASP A 40 -0.17 -8.35 4.76
C ASP A 40 -0.25 -8.39 6.29
N LEU A 41 0.63 -7.64 6.96
CA LEU A 41 0.63 -7.54 8.42
C LEU A 41 -0.72 -7.03 8.95
N THR A 42 -1.45 -6.24 8.18
CA THR A 42 -2.71 -5.63 8.60
C THR A 42 -3.90 -6.61 8.49
N ALA A 43 -3.79 -7.71 7.73
CA ALA A 43 -4.86 -8.71 7.56
C ALA A 43 -4.61 -10.06 8.25
N GLN A 44 -3.50 -10.26 8.97
CA GLN A 44 -3.22 -11.52 9.63
C GLN A 44 -4.25 -11.86 10.71
N ASP A 45 -4.73 -13.11 10.74
CA ASP A 45 -5.84 -13.58 11.60
C ASP A 45 -5.63 -13.31 13.11
N LYS A 46 -4.37 -13.21 13.57
CA LYS A 46 -4.01 -12.93 14.97
C LYS A 46 -3.41 -11.54 15.20
N MET A 47 -3.22 -10.75 14.15
CA MET A 47 -2.69 -9.40 14.30
C MET A 47 -3.74 -8.50 14.93
N THR A 48 -3.30 -7.60 15.79
CA THR A 48 -4.14 -6.56 16.39
C THR A 48 -3.36 -5.26 16.43
N ALA A 49 -4.05 -4.15 16.67
CA ALA A 49 -3.44 -2.83 16.81
C ALA A 49 -2.39 -2.78 17.95
N LYS A 50 -2.50 -3.65 18.95
CA LYS A 50 -1.49 -3.81 20.02
C LYS A 50 -0.16 -4.40 19.52
N TYR A 51 -0.19 -5.27 18.52
CA TYR A 51 0.98 -6.03 18.06
C TYR A 51 1.58 -5.51 16.75
N ILE A 52 0.84 -4.69 16.00
CA ILE A 52 1.27 -4.24 14.68
C ILE A 52 2.57 -3.43 14.72
N GLU A 53 2.75 -2.57 15.72
CA GLU A 53 3.97 -1.77 15.85
C GLU A 53 5.20 -2.67 16.05
N ALA A 54 5.11 -3.67 16.94
CA ALA A 54 6.19 -4.62 17.15
C ALA A 54 6.47 -5.47 15.90
N ALA A 55 5.44 -5.79 15.10
CA ALA A 55 5.61 -6.52 13.85
C ALA A 55 6.35 -5.67 12.80
N ILE A 56 5.95 -4.40 12.62
CA ILE A 56 6.64 -3.47 11.71
C ILE A 56 8.07 -3.23 12.19
N ARG A 57 8.29 -3.10 13.50
CA ARG A 57 9.63 -3.00 14.09
C ARG A 57 10.52 -4.19 13.71
N GLU A 58 10.01 -5.41 13.81
CA GLU A 58 10.78 -6.60 13.44
C GLU A 58 11.17 -6.60 11.96
N GLU A 59 10.31 -6.12 11.05
CA GLU A 59 10.65 -5.98 9.63
C GLU A 59 11.73 -4.91 9.40
N ILE A 60 11.68 -3.78 10.11
CA ILE A 60 12.73 -2.76 10.07
C ILE A 60 14.05 -3.31 10.63
N ASP A 61 14.02 -4.06 11.73
CA ASP A 61 15.20 -4.69 12.32
C ASP A 61 15.78 -5.79 11.41
N LYS A 62 14.97 -6.48 10.59
CA LYS A 62 15.46 -7.36 9.51
C LYS A 62 16.22 -6.57 8.46
N TYR A 63 15.70 -5.42 8.04
CA TYR A 63 16.38 -4.55 7.07
C TYR A 63 17.76 -4.10 7.59
N PHE A 64 17.86 -3.67 8.85
CA PHE A 64 19.15 -3.31 9.46
C PHE A 64 20.11 -4.50 9.58
N ARG A 65 19.60 -5.71 9.91
CA ARG A 65 20.45 -6.91 9.93
C ARG A 65 21.04 -7.26 8.57
N LYS A 66 20.30 -7.02 7.48
CA LYS A 66 20.80 -7.19 6.11
C LYS A 66 21.79 -6.08 5.72
N ASN A 67 21.67 -4.90 6.34
CA ASN A 67 22.46 -3.71 6.07
C ASN A 67 23.17 -3.19 7.33
N PRO A 68 24.13 -3.94 7.89
CA PRO A 68 24.72 -3.65 9.20
C PRO A 68 25.56 -2.36 9.27
N TYR A 69 25.76 -1.70 8.13
CA TYR A 69 26.45 -0.41 8.02
C TYR A 69 25.51 0.79 8.20
N LEU A 70 24.19 0.57 8.19
CA LEU A 70 23.18 1.60 8.39
C LEU A 70 22.84 1.77 9.87
N ILE A 71 22.55 3.01 10.27
CA ILE A 71 22.04 3.37 11.59
C ILE A 71 20.65 4.02 11.47
N GLN A 72 19.94 4.14 12.59
CA GLN A 72 18.58 4.71 12.62
C GLN A 72 18.51 6.12 12.00
N GLU A 73 19.54 6.93 12.21
CA GLU A 73 19.65 8.31 11.72
C GLU A 73 19.78 8.41 10.19
N ASP A 74 20.19 7.32 9.52
CA ASP A 74 20.25 7.23 8.05
C ASP A 74 18.85 7.12 7.44
N ILE A 75 17.86 6.62 8.21
CA ILE A 75 16.47 6.55 7.77
C ILE A 75 15.82 7.92 7.95
N LEU A 76 15.38 8.52 6.84
CA LEU A 76 14.56 9.74 6.83
C LEU A 76 13.15 9.45 7.35
N LYS A 77 12.52 8.41 6.81
CA LYS A 77 11.17 7.97 7.16
C LYS A 77 10.94 6.53 6.67
N VAL A 78 9.98 5.88 7.31
CA VAL A 78 9.41 4.62 6.86
C VAL A 78 8.06 4.91 6.23
N ILE A 79 7.81 4.39 5.04
CA ILE A 79 6.47 4.39 4.46
C ILE A 79 5.99 2.96 4.32
N GLN A 80 4.70 2.73 4.50
CA GLN A 80 4.08 1.44 4.23
C GLN A 80 3.03 1.59 3.14
N LEU A 81 3.09 0.74 2.12
CA LEU A 81 2.03 0.60 1.12
C LEU A 81 1.21 -0.62 1.48
N ILE A 82 -0.12 -0.45 1.54
CA ILE A 82 -1.04 -1.55 1.82
C ILE A 82 -2.15 -1.61 0.79
N ASP A 83 -2.72 -2.79 0.68
CA ASP A 83 -4.00 -2.97 0.02
C ASP A 83 -5.13 -2.72 1.04
N THR A 84 -6.25 -2.10 0.68
CA THR A 84 -7.40 -1.98 1.62
C THR A 84 -8.33 -3.17 1.55
N ASP A 85 -8.41 -3.85 0.39
CA ASP A 85 -9.21 -5.05 0.12
C ASP A 85 -10.64 -5.01 0.67
N GLY A 86 -11.35 -3.89 0.50
CA GLY A 86 -12.70 -3.75 1.04
C GLY A 86 -12.80 -3.82 2.57
N ALA A 87 -11.71 -3.63 3.33
CA ALA A 87 -11.72 -3.74 4.79
C ALA A 87 -12.66 -2.73 5.48
N PHE A 88 -12.98 -1.63 4.79
CA PHE A 88 -13.79 -0.54 5.32
C PHE A 88 -15.27 -0.63 4.97
N ILE A 89 -15.72 -1.67 4.26
CA ILE A 89 -17.14 -1.82 3.96
C ILE A 89 -17.97 -2.27 5.18
N PRO A 90 -19.27 -1.94 5.22
CA PRO A 90 -20.21 -2.53 6.17
C PRO A 90 -20.31 -4.06 6.02
N HIS A 91 -20.52 -4.77 7.14
CA HIS A 91 -20.69 -6.24 7.11
C HIS A 91 -21.87 -6.70 6.26
N SER A 92 -22.86 -5.82 6.04
CA SER A 92 -24.01 -6.08 5.15
C SER A 92 -23.60 -6.22 3.68
N MET A 93 -22.45 -5.67 3.28
CA MET A 93 -21.87 -5.82 1.94
C MET A 93 -20.99 -7.07 1.81
N VAL A 94 -20.91 -7.92 2.85
CA VAL A 94 -20.22 -9.22 2.78
C VAL A 94 -21.24 -10.35 2.76
N GLN A 95 -21.19 -11.14 1.69
CA GLN A 95 -22.08 -12.26 1.44
C GLN A 95 -21.31 -13.58 1.48
N GLN A 96 -22.01 -14.68 1.76
CA GLN A 96 -21.40 -16.01 1.68
C GLN A 96 -21.43 -16.48 0.24
N SER A 97 -20.26 -16.76 -0.33
CA SER A 97 -20.16 -17.28 -1.68
C SER A 97 -20.78 -18.68 -1.79
N LYS A 98 -21.41 -18.96 -2.94
CA LYS A 98 -21.98 -20.27 -3.30
C LYS A 98 -20.92 -21.27 -3.74
N ASP A 99 -19.85 -20.82 -4.39
CA ASP A 99 -18.79 -21.66 -4.97
C ASP A 99 -17.55 -21.77 -4.06
N ARG A 100 -17.57 -21.11 -2.89
CA ARG A 100 -16.45 -21.02 -1.94
C ARG A 100 -15.22 -20.31 -2.50
N VAL A 101 -15.40 -19.45 -3.49
CA VAL A 101 -14.39 -18.50 -3.97
C VAL A 101 -14.69 -17.13 -3.35
N THR A 102 -13.63 -16.35 -3.08
CA THR A 102 -13.80 -14.94 -2.69
C THR A 102 -13.74 -14.08 -3.95
N SER A 103 -14.76 -13.26 -4.20
CA SER A 103 -14.84 -12.36 -5.36
C SER A 103 -15.27 -10.97 -4.93
N TYR A 104 -14.61 -9.96 -5.49
CA TYR A 104 -14.82 -8.56 -5.14
C TYR A 104 -15.59 -7.84 -6.25
N HIS A 105 -16.75 -7.31 -5.91
CA HIS A 105 -17.59 -6.49 -6.78
C HIS A 105 -17.53 -5.03 -6.35
N ASP A 106 -18.16 -4.13 -7.10
CA ASP A 106 -18.11 -2.69 -6.82
C ASP A 106 -18.86 -2.29 -5.54
N ASP A 107 -19.84 -3.09 -5.14
CA ASP A 107 -20.78 -2.81 -4.05
C ASP A 107 -20.88 -3.93 -3.00
N TYR A 108 -20.27 -5.10 -3.22
CA TYR A 108 -20.21 -6.20 -2.25
C TYR A 108 -19.02 -7.15 -2.46
N ILE A 109 -18.80 -8.02 -1.48
CA ILE A 109 -17.84 -9.13 -1.55
C ILE A 109 -18.61 -10.45 -1.39
N ASP A 110 -18.45 -11.35 -2.36
CA ASP A 110 -18.75 -12.76 -2.15
C ASP A 110 -17.56 -13.39 -1.44
N ALA A 111 -17.73 -13.84 -0.20
CA ALA A 111 -16.65 -14.38 0.60
C ALA A 111 -16.72 -15.90 0.67
N LYS A 112 -15.57 -16.59 0.48
CA LYS A 112 -15.48 -18.04 0.72
C LYS A 112 -15.88 -18.43 2.15
N ASP A 113 -15.55 -17.57 3.11
CA ASP A 113 -15.90 -17.66 4.52
C ASP A 113 -16.26 -16.25 4.98
N LYS A 114 -17.58 -15.97 5.03
CA LYS A 114 -18.12 -14.66 5.39
C LYS A 114 -17.65 -14.19 6.76
N ASP A 115 -17.75 -15.06 7.77
CA ASP A 115 -17.45 -14.68 9.14
C ASP A 115 -15.95 -14.44 9.34
N ARG A 116 -15.10 -15.23 8.67
CA ARG A 116 -13.65 -14.99 8.66
C ARG A 116 -13.31 -13.67 7.99
N LEU A 117 -13.89 -13.37 6.83
CA LEU A 117 -13.61 -12.11 6.14
C LEU A 117 -14.06 -10.91 6.98
N ILE A 118 -15.23 -10.98 7.63
CA ILE A 118 -15.70 -9.94 8.55
C ILE A 118 -14.71 -9.73 9.70
N ARG A 119 -14.25 -10.81 10.37
CA ARG A 119 -13.25 -10.70 11.45
C ARG A 119 -11.96 -10.07 10.98
N ARG A 120 -11.46 -10.48 9.80
CA ARG A 120 -10.28 -9.90 9.17
C ARG A 120 -10.46 -8.41 8.89
N ASN A 121 -11.61 -8.00 8.34
CA ASN A 121 -11.91 -6.59 8.04
C ASN A 121 -11.98 -5.74 9.31
N ILE A 122 -12.60 -6.25 10.39
CA ILE A 122 -12.61 -5.56 11.70
C ILE A 122 -11.18 -5.37 12.21
N SER A 123 -10.34 -6.41 12.14
CA SER A 123 -8.96 -6.31 12.61
C SER A 123 -8.14 -5.32 11.79
N LYS A 124 -8.17 -5.46 10.45
CA LYS A 124 -7.48 -4.59 9.50
C LYS A 124 -7.90 -3.13 9.67
N ARG A 125 -9.20 -2.86 9.82
CA ARG A 125 -9.71 -1.51 10.11
C ARG A 125 -9.11 -0.92 11.38
N ASN A 126 -9.11 -1.66 12.48
CA ASN A 126 -8.57 -1.17 13.76
C ASN A 126 -7.06 -0.92 13.68
N ILE A 127 -6.33 -1.80 12.99
CA ILE A 127 -4.89 -1.64 12.76
C ILE A 127 -4.62 -0.41 11.92
N VAL A 128 -5.24 -0.29 10.74
CA VAL A 128 -5.01 0.82 9.82
C VAL A 128 -5.44 2.13 10.46
N TYR A 129 -6.56 2.16 11.19
CA TYR A 129 -7.00 3.34 11.94
C TYR A 129 -5.95 3.82 12.94
N GLN A 130 -5.27 2.91 13.63
CA GLN A 130 -4.15 3.27 14.49
C GLN A 130 -2.96 3.81 13.67
N LEU A 131 -2.55 3.08 12.62
CA LEU A 131 -1.36 3.41 11.83
C LEU A 131 -1.45 4.76 11.13
N TYR A 132 -2.59 5.09 10.50
CA TYR A 132 -2.67 6.35 9.75
C TYR A 132 -2.70 7.59 10.66
N HIS A 133 -3.07 7.46 11.93
CA HIS A 133 -2.99 8.55 12.91
C HIS A 133 -1.59 8.73 13.52
N GLN A 134 -0.68 7.77 13.32
CA GLN A 134 0.67 7.84 13.85
C GLN A 134 1.59 8.58 12.88
N ASN A 135 2.28 9.61 13.38
CA ASN A 135 3.34 10.31 12.65
C ASN A 135 4.73 9.70 12.89
N GLU A 136 4.85 8.86 13.92
CA GLU A 136 6.07 8.14 14.29
C GLU A 136 5.68 6.72 14.71
N LEU A 137 6.46 5.74 14.27
CA LEU A 137 6.29 4.34 14.63
C LEU A 137 7.65 3.73 14.92
N SER A 138 7.81 3.15 16.12
CA SER A 138 9.07 2.53 16.54
C SER A 138 10.32 3.43 16.47
N GLY A 139 10.15 4.75 16.65
CA GLY A 139 11.24 5.73 16.60
C GLY A 139 11.56 6.27 15.21
N PHE A 140 10.74 5.96 14.20
CA PHE A 140 10.90 6.45 12.83
C PHE A 140 9.70 7.31 12.42
N PRO A 141 9.90 8.46 11.75
CA PRO A 141 8.81 9.13 11.05
C PRO A 141 8.10 8.15 10.12
N TYR A 142 6.78 8.05 10.24
CA TYR A 142 6.00 6.99 9.60
C TYR A 142 4.80 7.55 8.83
N GLU A 143 4.56 6.98 7.65
CA GLU A 143 3.38 7.27 6.84
C GLU A 143 2.86 5.96 6.21
N ILE A 144 1.55 5.85 6.01
CA ILE A 144 0.93 4.71 5.35
C ILE A 144 0.07 5.21 4.19
N TYR A 145 0.20 4.56 3.03
CA TYR A 145 -0.54 4.84 1.80
C TYR A 145 -1.20 3.56 1.29
N TYR A 146 -2.19 3.71 0.41
CA TYR A 146 -3.01 2.58 0.00
C TYR A 146 -3.22 2.45 -1.51
N PHE A 147 -3.46 1.21 -1.90
CA PHE A 147 -4.27 0.84 -3.05
C PHE A 147 -5.57 0.21 -2.53
N SER A 148 -6.71 0.52 -3.15
CA SER A 148 -7.99 0.02 -2.67
C SER A 148 -8.13 -1.50 -2.80
N ARG A 149 -7.59 -2.06 -3.91
CA ARG A 149 -7.48 -3.50 -4.18
C ARG A 149 -6.03 -3.92 -4.20
N ASN A 150 -5.38 -3.94 -5.35
CA ASN A 150 -3.94 -4.19 -5.49
C ASN A 150 -3.36 -3.23 -6.54
N LEU A 151 -2.03 -3.15 -6.58
CA LEU A 151 -1.33 -2.29 -7.53
C LEU A 151 -1.72 -2.62 -8.97
N GLU A 152 -1.80 -3.90 -9.36
CA GLU A 152 -2.13 -4.27 -10.74
C GLU A 152 -3.55 -3.84 -11.15
N HIS A 153 -4.52 -3.89 -10.23
CA HIS A 153 -5.89 -3.39 -10.42
C HIS A 153 -5.91 -1.88 -10.62
N VAL A 154 -5.13 -1.15 -9.82
CA VAL A 154 -5.02 0.30 -9.95
C VAL A 154 -4.32 0.68 -11.25
N MET A 155 -3.22 0.01 -11.61
CA MET A 155 -2.40 0.32 -12.78
C MET A 155 -3.07 -0.08 -14.10
N HIS A 156 -3.66 -1.28 -14.18
CA HIS A 156 -4.12 -1.88 -15.43
C HIS A 156 -5.63 -2.04 -15.53
N ASN A 157 -6.38 -1.59 -14.52
CA ASN A 157 -7.84 -1.76 -14.46
C ASN A 157 -8.26 -3.24 -14.60
N ALA A 158 -7.39 -4.15 -14.14
CA ALA A 158 -7.58 -5.59 -14.25
C ALA A 158 -8.58 -6.07 -13.20
N ASN A 159 -9.87 -6.11 -13.56
CA ASN A 159 -10.94 -6.59 -12.66
C ASN A 159 -10.92 -8.12 -12.43
N GLN A 160 -10.07 -8.85 -13.15
CA GLN A 160 -9.94 -10.31 -13.04
C GLN A 160 -8.76 -10.69 -12.15
N GLU A 161 -8.84 -11.86 -11.52
CA GLU A 161 -7.72 -12.43 -10.78
C GLU A 161 -6.60 -12.80 -11.76
N LEU A 162 -5.44 -12.18 -11.59
CA LEU A 162 -4.27 -12.39 -12.43
C LEU A 162 -3.44 -13.56 -11.88
N SER A 163 -2.91 -14.39 -12.78
CA SER A 163 -1.92 -15.40 -12.42
C SER A 163 -0.62 -14.75 -11.94
N PRO A 164 0.23 -15.46 -11.17
CA PRO A 164 1.54 -14.93 -10.77
C PRO A 164 2.39 -14.44 -11.95
N GLU A 165 2.45 -15.22 -13.04
CA GLU A 165 3.19 -14.86 -14.26
C GLU A 165 2.63 -13.58 -14.91
N GLN A 166 1.30 -13.43 -14.98
CA GLN A 166 0.68 -12.21 -15.51
C GLN A 166 1.02 -10.99 -14.65
N LYS A 167 1.10 -11.14 -13.32
CA LYS A 167 1.49 -10.03 -12.44
C LYS A 167 2.95 -9.64 -12.64
N GLU A 168 3.84 -10.61 -12.80
CA GLU A 168 5.26 -10.37 -13.09
C GLU A 168 5.43 -9.62 -14.43
N ASP A 169 4.72 -10.05 -15.49
CA ASP A 169 4.75 -9.39 -16.79
C ASP A 169 4.28 -7.93 -16.72
N LEU A 170 3.17 -7.68 -16.02
CA LEU A 170 2.62 -6.34 -15.84
C LEU A 170 3.54 -5.45 -15.01
N ALA A 171 4.15 -6.00 -13.95
CA ALA A 171 5.12 -5.29 -13.13
C ALA A 171 6.35 -4.88 -13.96
N LEU A 172 6.86 -5.78 -14.80
CA LEU A 172 7.97 -5.50 -15.71
C LEU A 172 7.60 -4.44 -16.76
N GLU A 173 6.41 -4.54 -17.37
CA GLU A 173 5.93 -3.54 -18.34
C GLU A 173 5.85 -2.15 -17.69
N ALA A 174 5.26 -2.07 -16.50
CA ALA A 174 5.16 -0.82 -15.75
C ALA A 174 6.55 -0.27 -15.39
N ALA A 175 7.44 -1.11 -14.87
CA ALA A 175 8.80 -0.73 -14.51
C ALA A 175 9.57 -0.15 -15.71
N LEU A 176 9.50 -0.81 -16.88
CA LEU A 176 10.14 -0.33 -18.11
C LEU A 176 9.53 1.00 -18.58
N ARG A 177 8.19 1.08 -18.62
CA ARG A 177 7.47 2.29 -19.06
C ARG A 177 7.83 3.50 -18.22
N TYR A 178 7.83 3.36 -16.90
CA TYR A 178 8.09 4.48 -16.00
C TYR A 178 9.57 4.71 -15.73
N HIS A 179 10.44 3.75 -16.03
CA HIS A 179 11.87 3.99 -16.10
C HIS A 179 12.22 4.97 -17.23
N GLU A 180 11.63 4.78 -18.41
CA GLU A 180 11.86 5.65 -19.58
C GLU A 180 11.16 7.01 -19.44
N ASN A 181 10.01 7.06 -18.76
CA ASN A 181 9.23 8.28 -18.54
C ASN A 181 8.65 8.34 -17.10
N PRO A 182 9.46 8.73 -16.09
CA PRO A 182 9.00 8.86 -14.72
C PRO A 182 7.86 9.87 -14.54
N GLU A 183 7.81 10.92 -15.36
CA GLU A 183 6.74 11.90 -15.37
C GLU A 183 5.38 11.29 -15.75
N ALA A 184 5.36 10.28 -16.62
CA ALA A 184 4.14 9.54 -16.93
C ALA A 184 3.57 8.82 -15.69
N PHE A 185 4.42 8.39 -14.76
CA PHE A 185 3.95 7.83 -13.49
C PHE A 185 3.32 8.90 -12.61
N LEU A 186 3.94 10.08 -12.53
CA LEU A 186 3.34 11.22 -11.81
C LEU A 186 1.99 11.61 -12.41
N GLN A 187 1.87 11.65 -13.73
CA GLN A 187 0.58 11.87 -14.41
C GLN A 187 -0.45 10.79 -14.04
N PHE A 188 -0.04 9.52 -14.10
CA PHE A 188 -0.90 8.40 -13.76
C PHE A 188 -1.40 8.47 -12.31
N ILE A 189 -0.52 8.62 -11.32
CA ILE A 189 -0.95 8.64 -9.92
C ILE A 189 -1.73 9.90 -9.54
N ASN A 190 -1.77 10.93 -10.39
CA ASN A 190 -2.58 12.14 -10.20
C ASN A 190 -3.86 12.12 -11.05
N ASP A 191 -4.18 11.04 -11.76
CA ASP A 191 -5.43 10.91 -12.50
C ASP A 191 -6.63 10.94 -11.55
N GLU A 192 -7.46 11.97 -11.65
CA GLU A 192 -8.60 12.21 -10.76
C GLU A 192 -9.68 11.11 -10.82
N THR A 193 -9.64 10.20 -11.81
CA THR A 193 -10.59 9.09 -11.91
C THR A 193 -10.37 8.02 -10.84
N PHE A 194 -9.16 7.90 -10.28
CA PHE A 194 -8.84 6.95 -9.20
C PHE A 194 -7.88 7.52 -8.13
N SER A 195 -7.21 8.64 -8.38
CA SER A 195 -6.38 9.30 -7.38
C SER A 195 -7.23 10.17 -6.46
N VAL A 196 -7.22 9.85 -5.17
CA VAL A 196 -8.03 10.56 -4.17
C VAL A 196 -7.38 11.90 -3.86
N GLN A 197 -8.09 12.98 -4.20
CA GLN A 197 -7.62 14.34 -3.97
C GLN A 197 -7.78 14.75 -2.51
N GLY A 198 -6.82 15.53 -2.00
CA GLY A 198 -6.85 16.08 -0.65
C GLY A 198 -5.53 15.92 0.08
N ASP A 199 -5.54 16.33 1.35
CA ASP A 199 -4.44 16.03 2.26
C ASP A 199 -4.51 14.56 2.73
N TYR A 200 -3.40 14.11 3.32
CA TYR A 200 -3.26 12.74 3.84
C TYR A 200 -4.46 12.28 4.68
N GLN A 201 -4.93 13.11 5.61
CA GLN A 201 -6.04 12.74 6.49
C GLN A 201 -7.34 12.59 5.67
N LYS A 202 -7.67 13.54 4.81
CA LYS A 202 -8.88 13.48 3.97
C LYS A 202 -8.89 12.28 3.04
N THR A 203 -7.73 11.90 2.47
CA THR A 203 -7.65 10.73 1.59
C THR A 203 -7.90 9.42 2.34
N TRP A 204 -7.54 9.35 3.62
CA TRP A 204 -7.85 8.21 4.49
C TRP A 204 -9.33 8.21 4.91
N GLU A 205 -9.89 9.35 5.31
CA GLU A 205 -11.32 9.47 5.61
C GLU A 205 -12.18 9.04 4.42
N PHE A 206 -11.81 9.46 3.20
CA PHE A 206 -12.51 9.09 1.97
C PHE A 206 -12.56 7.57 1.72
N ILE A 207 -11.43 6.86 1.84
CA ILE A 207 -11.40 5.42 1.52
C ILE A 207 -12.17 4.58 2.54
N MET A 208 -12.33 5.11 3.76
CA MET A 208 -13.04 4.46 4.86
C MET A 208 -14.57 4.61 4.75
N GLU A 209 -15.06 5.49 3.89
CA GLU A 209 -16.49 5.78 3.74
C GLU A 209 -17.11 5.14 2.50
N ASN A 210 -18.45 5.01 2.52
CA ASN A 210 -19.28 4.76 1.33
C ASN A 210 -18.86 3.58 0.42
N GLY A 211 -18.24 2.56 1.00
CA GLY A 211 -17.76 1.39 0.26
C GLY A 211 -16.57 1.68 -0.67
N ASN A 212 -15.89 2.82 -0.52
CA ASN A 212 -14.84 3.23 -1.44
C ASN A 212 -13.65 2.25 -1.49
N SER A 213 -13.40 1.53 -0.39
CA SER A 213 -12.40 0.43 -0.35
C SER A 213 -12.67 -0.75 -1.31
N LEU A 214 -13.84 -0.83 -1.98
CA LEU A 214 -14.10 -1.82 -3.04
C LEU A 214 -13.81 -1.31 -4.46
N LYS A 215 -13.80 0.01 -4.64
CA LYS A 215 -13.65 0.69 -5.92
C LYS A 215 -12.16 0.76 -6.29
N ARG A 216 -11.81 1.49 -7.35
CA ARG A 216 -10.43 1.71 -7.80
C ARG A 216 -9.94 3.07 -7.27
N TYR A 217 -9.24 3.07 -6.14
CA TYR A 217 -8.70 4.29 -5.54
C TYR A 217 -7.28 4.11 -4.98
N THR A 218 -6.51 5.18 -4.97
CA THR A 218 -5.22 5.28 -4.29
C THR A 218 -4.99 6.69 -3.76
N ASN A 219 -4.18 6.83 -2.71
CA ASN A 219 -3.70 8.13 -2.23
C ASN A 219 -2.19 8.32 -2.45
N LEU A 220 -1.56 7.51 -3.30
CA LEU A 220 -0.10 7.52 -3.45
C LEU A 220 0.45 8.88 -3.94
N ALA A 221 -0.34 9.67 -4.68
CA ALA A 221 0.06 11.05 -5.04
C ALA A 221 0.40 11.92 -3.82
N VAL A 222 -0.25 11.68 -2.68
CA VAL A 222 0.00 12.43 -1.44
C VAL A 222 1.45 12.25 -0.96
N PHE A 223 2.04 11.07 -1.15
CA PHE A 223 3.44 10.81 -0.80
C PHE A 223 4.38 11.76 -1.55
N PHE A 224 4.24 11.83 -2.88
CA PHE A 224 5.07 12.70 -3.71
C PHE A 224 4.82 14.18 -3.41
N TYR A 225 3.56 14.57 -3.24
CA TYR A 225 3.20 15.94 -2.84
C TYR A 225 3.87 16.36 -1.53
N ARG A 226 3.89 15.48 -0.52
CA ARG A 226 4.57 15.72 0.76
C ARG A 226 6.10 15.82 0.64
N LEU A 227 6.68 15.26 -0.41
CA LEU A 227 8.09 15.43 -0.75
C LEU A 227 8.36 16.66 -1.63
N GLY A 228 7.32 17.43 -2.00
CA GLY A 228 7.43 18.55 -2.94
C GLY A 228 7.66 18.12 -4.39
N ILE A 229 7.29 16.88 -4.73
CA ILE A 229 7.39 16.30 -6.07
C ILE A 229 5.99 16.29 -6.68
N GLY A 230 5.82 16.91 -7.84
CA GLY A 230 4.53 16.99 -8.53
C GLY A 230 4.70 17.24 -10.02
N ILE A 231 3.57 17.22 -10.74
CA ILE A 231 3.52 17.59 -12.16
C ILE A 231 3.85 19.08 -12.26
N LYS A 232 4.85 19.42 -13.08
CA LYS A 232 5.22 20.81 -13.39
C LYS A 232 4.20 21.48 -14.29
#